data_AF-A0A978W558-F1
#
_entry.id   AF-A0A978W558-F1
#
_cell.length_a   1.000
_cell.length_b   1.000
_cell.length_c   1.000
_cell.angle_alpha   90.00
_cell.angle_beta   90.00
_cell.angle_gamma   90.00
#
_symmetry.space_group_name_H-M   'P 1'
#
loop_
_entity.id
_entity.type
_entity.pdbx_description
1 polymer ?
#
loop_
_entity_poly.entity_id
_entity_poly.type
_entity_poly.pdbx_seq_one_letter_code
_entity_poly.pdbx_strand_id
1 'polypeptide(L)'
;MVELDDDKDEEKSDLGGEGGHSAELIGLLQVEDKQRLEQIYCLHIHPKALVVAAWFATECSDILLPQSKAVTNYKLHKSVQQQLAVDLLQRACFELINNIDTDDDLDEYLFTRTHIELNEISKEKYPGKRVWSTYVKKGHKELKEKWTKFETKWKPLIDSWRRSETGSKHVIMLEQVRQVCVSYMKQLQIAKKMDHLVFQQLYKLVTQLCLAAKTDQKQLLIVTPFMVVRSFTGIPTSWLLPVTKPKLFPRFTRRVVGQELAKFAVTTALLNRRKSITSPCGSFLFLYHPGCGRTKLAKAIAEQVFDDKDMLTEFDMSKYNGSEFREQLTGVVKKRPFWGCLA
;
A
#
# COMPACT_ATOMS: atom_id res chain seq x y z
N MET A 1 -0.99 1.56 16.51
CA MET A 1 -1.96 0.74 17.28
C MET A 1 -3.02 0.28 16.30
N VAL A 2 -2.74 -0.85 15.63
CA VAL A 2 -3.73 -1.73 15.01
C VAL A 2 -3.19 -3.09 15.41
N GLU A 3 -3.82 -3.67 16.43
CA GLU A 3 -3.67 -5.10 16.70
C GLU A 3 -4.16 -5.79 15.43
N LEU A 4 -3.24 -6.43 14.72
CA LEU A 4 -3.59 -7.54 13.85
C LEU A 4 -3.92 -8.66 14.81
N ASP A 5 -5.15 -8.62 15.34
CA ASP A 5 -5.74 -9.80 15.91
C ASP A 5 -5.77 -10.83 14.77
N ASP A 6 -5.06 -11.93 15.02
CA ASP A 6 -5.17 -13.18 14.30
C ASP A 6 -6.60 -13.73 14.52
N ASP A 7 -7.60 -13.06 13.96
CA ASP A 7 -8.96 -13.57 13.90
C ASP A 7 -8.94 -14.74 12.90
N LYS A 8 -8.87 -15.94 13.49
CA LYS A 8 -9.22 -17.22 12.91
C LYS A 8 -10.72 -17.32 12.64
N ASP A 9 -11.29 -16.31 11.98
CA ASP A 9 -12.62 -16.41 11.43
C ASP A 9 -12.50 -16.76 9.95
N GLU A 10 -12.68 -18.05 9.69
CA GLU A 10 -13.02 -18.60 8.37
C GLU A 10 -14.36 -18.04 7.88
N GLU A 11 -14.44 -16.73 7.66
CA GLU A 11 -15.45 -16.20 6.74
C GLU A 11 -14.94 -16.47 5.33
N LYS A 12 -15.52 -17.52 4.72
CA LYS A 12 -15.61 -17.67 3.28
C LYS A 12 -16.15 -16.36 2.70
N SER A 13 -15.25 -15.45 2.36
CA SER A 13 -15.60 -14.32 1.52
C SER A 13 -15.91 -14.91 0.16
N ASP A 14 -17.19 -15.07 -0.12
CA ASP A 14 -17.72 -15.29 -1.46
C ASP A 14 -17.26 -14.13 -2.35
N LEU A 15 -16.06 -14.25 -2.91
CA LEU A 15 -15.69 -13.71 -4.22
C LEU A 15 -16.42 -14.56 -5.27
N GLY A 16 -17.74 -14.61 -5.15
CA GLY A 16 -18.62 -15.34 -6.03
C GLY A 16 -18.86 -14.50 -7.28
N GLY A 17 -18.40 -15.02 -8.42
CA GLY A 17 -19.02 -14.70 -9.71
C GLY A 17 -18.17 -14.03 -10.78
N GLU A 18 -16.83 -13.98 -10.69
CA GLU A 18 -15.97 -13.49 -11.80
C GLU A 18 -14.55 -14.10 -11.74
N GLY A 19 -14.45 -15.29 -11.13
CA GLY A 19 -13.16 -15.91 -10.75
C GLY A 19 -12.38 -16.61 -11.87
N GLY A 20 -12.88 -16.67 -13.11
CA GLY A 20 -12.23 -17.44 -14.18
C GLY A 20 -10.89 -16.85 -14.62
N HIS A 21 -10.89 -15.58 -15.04
CA HIS A 21 -9.71 -14.93 -15.61
C HIS A 21 -8.67 -14.53 -14.55
N SER A 22 -9.11 -14.14 -13.36
CA SER A 22 -8.22 -13.83 -12.24
C SER A 22 -7.55 -15.08 -11.68
N ALA A 23 -8.27 -16.21 -11.51
CA ALA A 23 -7.67 -17.48 -11.09
C ALA A 23 -6.69 -18.05 -12.11
N GLU A 24 -6.99 -17.92 -13.41
CA GLU A 24 -6.05 -18.30 -14.47
C GLU A 24 -4.77 -17.45 -14.46
N LEU A 25 -4.88 -16.14 -14.21
CA LEU A 25 -3.72 -15.26 -14.09
C LEU A 25 -2.91 -15.52 -12.82
N ILE A 26 -3.56 -15.90 -11.71
CA ILE A 26 -2.88 -16.37 -10.50
C ILE A 26 -2.10 -17.67 -10.79
N GLY A 27 -2.65 -18.58 -11.60
CA GLY A 27 -1.93 -19.77 -12.05
C GLY A 27 -0.78 -19.49 -13.03
N LEU A 28 -0.77 -18.30 -13.64
CA LEU A 28 0.21 -17.86 -14.63
C LEU A 28 1.29 -16.94 -14.09
N LEU A 29 1.01 -16.19 -13.02
CA LEU A 29 2.03 -15.64 -12.14
C LEU A 29 2.83 -16.83 -11.62
N GLN A 30 3.98 -17.07 -12.24
CA GLN A 30 4.75 -18.25 -11.90
C GLN A 30 5.13 -18.15 -10.43
N VAL A 31 5.03 -19.27 -9.72
CA VAL A 31 5.55 -19.39 -8.34
C VAL A 31 7.00 -18.89 -8.27
N GLU A 32 7.73 -18.99 -9.38
CA GLU A 32 9.06 -18.42 -9.58
C GLU A 32 9.12 -16.90 -9.44
N ASP A 33 8.17 -16.14 -9.97
CA ASP A 33 8.22 -14.67 -9.92
C ASP A 33 7.99 -14.16 -8.51
N LYS A 34 7.07 -14.79 -7.76
CA LYS A 34 6.93 -14.55 -6.33
C LYS A 34 8.24 -14.81 -5.60
N GLN A 35 8.83 -16.00 -5.80
CA GLN A 35 10.06 -16.39 -5.13
C GLN A 35 11.24 -15.48 -5.49
N ARG A 36 11.33 -15.03 -6.74
CA ARG A 36 12.33 -14.06 -7.20
C ARG A 36 12.17 -12.73 -6.46
N LEU A 37 10.94 -12.20 -6.36
CA LEU A 37 10.70 -10.94 -5.64
C LEU A 37 10.99 -11.07 -4.14
N GLU A 38 10.58 -12.17 -3.51
CA GLU A 38 10.88 -12.43 -2.09
C GLU A 38 12.39 -12.52 -1.84
N GLN A 39 13.16 -13.11 -2.76
CA GLN A 39 14.62 -13.19 -2.69
C GLN A 39 15.30 -11.82 -2.91
N ILE A 40 14.84 -11.05 -3.90
CA ILE A 40 15.41 -9.74 -4.22
C ILE A 40 15.22 -8.75 -3.07
N TYR A 41 14.00 -8.68 -2.53
CA TYR A 41 13.65 -7.70 -1.51
C TYR A 41 13.80 -8.20 -0.07
N CYS A 42 14.06 -9.50 0.12
CA CYS A 42 14.10 -10.15 1.45
C CYS A 42 12.79 -9.95 2.24
N LEU A 43 11.66 -10.01 1.55
CA LEU A 43 10.32 -9.83 2.12
C LEU A 43 9.50 -11.10 1.90
N HIS A 44 8.44 -11.25 2.69
CA HIS A 44 7.41 -12.24 2.41
C HIS A 44 6.21 -11.59 1.74
N ILE A 45 5.73 -12.16 0.63
CA ILE A 45 4.53 -11.68 -0.07
C ILE A 45 3.35 -12.52 0.36
N HIS A 46 2.37 -11.88 1.02
CA HIS A 46 1.15 -12.54 1.45
C HIS A 46 0.38 -13.08 0.23
N PRO A 47 -0.20 -14.30 0.26
CA PRO A 47 -0.89 -14.87 -0.89
C PRO A 47 -2.05 -14.01 -1.39
N LYS A 48 -2.81 -13.38 -0.48
CA LYS A 48 -3.87 -12.41 -0.85
C LYS A 48 -3.34 -11.19 -1.62
N ALA A 49 -2.08 -10.78 -1.41
CA ALA A 49 -1.49 -9.67 -2.16
C ALA A 49 -1.29 -10.02 -3.65
N LEU A 50 -0.95 -11.27 -3.95
CA LEU A 50 -0.87 -11.78 -5.33
C LEU A 50 -2.23 -11.76 -6.01
N VAL A 51 -3.27 -12.21 -5.29
CA VAL A 51 -4.66 -12.21 -5.80
C VAL A 51 -5.10 -10.79 -6.12
N VAL A 52 -4.82 -9.83 -5.22
CA VAL A 52 -5.17 -8.43 -5.41
C VAL A 52 -4.39 -7.81 -6.57
N ALA A 53 -3.09 -8.07 -6.70
CA ALA A 53 -2.28 -7.59 -7.82
C ALA A 53 -2.81 -8.14 -9.16
N ALA A 54 -3.12 -9.43 -9.22
CA ALA A 54 -3.69 -10.07 -10.40
C ALA A 54 -5.07 -9.50 -10.76
N TRP A 55 -5.93 -9.32 -9.76
CA TRP A 55 -7.26 -8.71 -9.94
C TRP A 55 -7.18 -7.26 -10.43
N PHE A 56 -6.26 -6.46 -9.88
CA PHE A 56 -6.03 -5.09 -10.38
C PHE A 56 -5.50 -5.09 -11.82
N ALA A 57 -4.60 -6.02 -12.16
CA ALA A 57 -4.10 -6.14 -13.52
C ALA A 57 -5.16 -6.58 -14.53
N THR A 58 -6.20 -7.32 -14.11
CA THR A 58 -7.34 -7.69 -14.98
C THR A 58 -8.36 -6.57 -15.11
N GLU A 59 -8.84 -6.04 -13.99
CA GLU A 59 -9.96 -5.08 -13.98
C GLU A 59 -9.53 -3.69 -14.42
N CYS A 60 -8.31 -3.29 -14.08
CA CYS A 60 -7.81 -1.96 -14.40
C CYS A 60 -6.92 -1.93 -15.66
N SER A 61 -6.82 -3.02 -16.44
CA SER A 61 -5.99 -3.05 -17.65
C SER A 61 -6.35 -1.92 -18.63
N ASP A 62 -7.64 -1.61 -18.74
CA ASP A 62 -8.17 -0.57 -19.62
C ASP A 62 -7.73 0.84 -19.23
N ILE A 63 -7.57 1.09 -17.93
CA ILE A 63 -7.12 2.38 -17.37
C ILE A 63 -5.59 2.44 -17.43
N LEU A 64 -4.92 1.33 -17.15
CA LEU A 64 -3.48 1.21 -16.99
C LEU A 64 -2.72 1.16 -18.32
N LEU A 65 -3.32 0.56 -19.34
CA LEU A 65 -2.71 0.36 -20.64
C LEU A 65 -3.67 0.86 -21.72
N PRO A 66 -3.81 2.18 -21.91
CA PRO A 66 -4.70 2.74 -22.93
C PRO A 66 -4.31 2.29 -24.35
N GLN A 67 -3.06 1.84 -24.55
CA GLN A 67 -2.57 1.26 -25.81
C GLN A 67 -2.92 -0.22 -26.00
N SER A 68 -3.32 -0.94 -24.94
CA SER A 68 -3.65 -2.38 -25.01
C SER A 68 -4.89 -2.66 -25.86
N LYS A 69 -5.80 -1.68 -26.00
CA LYS A 69 -6.97 -1.79 -26.89
C LYS A 69 -6.61 -2.04 -28.36
N ALA A 70 -5.38 -1.74 -28.78
CA ALA A 70 -4.90 -2.00 -30.12
C ALA A 70 -4.33 -3.43 -30.30
N VAL A 71 -4.06 -4.15 -29.20
CA VAL A 71 -3.46 -5.49 -29.24
C VAL A 71 -4.57 -6.54 -29.33
N THR A 72 -4.90 -6.96 -30.54
CA THR A 72 -5.88 -8.01 -30.82
C THR A 72 -5.43 -9.41 -30.39
N ASN A 73 -4.13 -9.60 -30.14
CA ASN A 73 -3.55 -10.88 -29.74
C ASN A 73 -3.74 -11.16 -28.25
N TYR A 74 -4.71 -12.03 -27.94
CA TYR A 74 -5.03 -12.51 -26.58
C TYR A 74 -3.81 -12.98 -25.76
N LYS A 75 -2.82 -13.65 -26.39
CA LYS A 75 -1.60 -14.11 -25.70
C LYS A 75 -0.69 -12.96 -25.24
N LEU A 76 -0.56 -11.91 -26.06
CA LEU A 76 0.24 -10.74 -25.72
C LEU A 76 -0.42 -9.94 -24.60
N HIS A 77 -1.76 -9.85 -24.61
CA HIS A 77 -2.51 -9.21 -23.54
C HIS A 77 -2.26 -9.88 -22.18
N LYS A 78 -2.23 -11.22 -22.15
CA LYS A 78 -2.00 -11.99 -20.92
C LYS A 78 -0.58 -11.80 -20.36
N SER A 79 0.44 -11.79 -21.21
CA SER A 79 1.82 -11.52 -20.76
C SER A 79 2.01 -10.10 -20.25
N VAL A 80 1.32 -9.12 -20.85
CA VAL A 80 1.37 -7.73 -20.40
C VAL A 80 0.67 -7.57 -19.05
N GLN A 81 -0.47 -8.23 -18.82
CA GLN A 81 -1.14 -8.26 -17.52
C GLN A 81 -0.28 -8.92 -16.43
N GLN A 82 0.48 -9.98 -16.77
CA GLN A 82 1.44 -10.59 -15.84
C GLN A 82 2.55 -9.60 -15.45
N GLN A 83 3.17 -8.93 -16.43
CA GLN A 83 4.21 -7.93 -16.16
C GLN A 83 3.68 -6.78 -15.31
N LEU A 84 2.46 -6.32 -15.57
CA LEU A 84 1.80 -5.30 -14.78
C LEU A 84 1.57 -5.76 -13.34
N ALA A 85 1.10 -6.98 -13.12
CA ALA A 85 0.94 -7.53 -11.77
C ALA A 85 2.28 -7.62 -11.01
N VAL A 86 3.36 -7.99 -11.71
CA VAL A 86 4.72 -8.01 -11.15
C VAL A 86 5.19 -6.60 -10.79
N ASP A 87 4.98 -5.60 -11.66
CA ASP A 87 5.34 -4.20 -11.40
C ASP A 87 4.57 -3.64 -10.18
N LEU A 88 3.28 -3.93 -10.06
CA LEU A 88 2.48 -3.54 -8.88
C LEU A 88 3.04 -4.12 -7.57
N LEU A 89 3.45 -5.39 -7.59
CA LEU A 89 4.08 -6.03 -6.43
C LEU A 89 5.46 -5.44 -6.14
N GLN A 90 6.29 -5.19 -7.17
CA GLN A 90 7.60 -4.56 -7.02
C GLN A 90 7.48 -3.17 -6.40
N ARG A 91 6.53 -2.35 -6.86
CA ARG A 91 6.26 -1.03 -6.27
C ARG A 91 5.85 -1.13 -4.81
N ALA A 92 5.00 -2.10 -4.46
CA ALA A 92 4.58 -2.32 -3.07
C ALA A 92 5.75 -2.75 -2.17
N CYS A 93 6.64 -3.64 -2.66
CA CYS A 93 7.87 -4.01 -1.97
C CYS A 93 8.79 -2.81 -1.77
N PHE A 94 8.98 -2.00 -2.82
CA PHE A 94 9.84 -0.83 -2.77
C PHE A 94 9.30 0.25 -1.82
N GLU A 95 7.99 0.51 -1.84
CA GLU A 95 7.36 1.46 -0.91
C GLU A 95 7.53 1.00 0.55
N LEU A 96 7.40 -0.31 0.82
CA LEU A 96 7.62 -0.87 2.15
C LEU A 96 9.04 -0.55 2.64
N ILE A 97 10.05 -0.81 1.82
CA ILE A 97 11.46 -0.60 2.16
C ILE A 97 11.76 0.88 2.35
N ASN A 98 11.30 1.73 1.43
CA ASN A 98 11.50 3.17 1.56
C ASN A 98 10.89 3.72 2.84
N ASN A 99 9.67 3.30 3.20
CA ASN A 99 9.05 3.75 4.44
C ASN A 99 9.87 3.36 5.68
N ILE A 100 10.50 2.18 5.67
CA ILE A 100 11.42 1.77 6.76
C ILE A 100 12.63 2.68 6.81
N ASP A 101 13.24 3.00 5.67
CA ASP A 101 14.43 3.85 5.63
C ASP A 101 14.13 5.33 5.97
N THR A 102 12.88 5.80 5.79
CA THR A 102 12.51 7.21 6.01
C THR A 102 11.88 7.53 7.37
N ASP A 103 11.25 6.56 8.05
CA ASP A 103 10.42 6.85 9.23
C ASP A 103 11.23 7.03 10.54
N ASP A 104 12.55 6.80 10.53
CA ASP A 104 13.37 6.83 11.76
C ASP A 104 13.70 8.24 12.26
N ASP A 105 13.74 9.28 11.41
CA ASP A 105 14.39 10.54 11.78
C ASP A 105 13.56 11.46 12.69
N LEU A 106 12.23 11.57 12.47
CA LEU A 106 11.43 12.60 13.13
C LEU A 106 11.08 12.25 14.58
N ASP A 107 10.64 11.01 14.81
CA ASP A 107 10.23 10.57 16.14
C ASP A 107 11.44 10.39 17.07
N GLU A 108 12.58 9.92 16.55
CA GLU A 108 13.84 9.86 17.29
C GLU A 108 14.33 11.27 17.67
N TYR A 109 14.27 12.22 16.73
CA TYR A 109 14.60 13.62 17.00
C TYR A 109 13.70 14.22 18.09
N LEU A 110 12.39 13.99 18.03
CA LEU A 110 11.46 14.50 19.05
C LEU A 110 11.70 13.88 20.42
N PHE A 111 12.00 12.57 20.46
CA PHE A 111 12.32 11.89 21.71
C PHE A 111 13.61 12.40 22.34
N THR A 112 14.68 12.53 21.55
CA THR A 112 15.98 13.06 22.00
C THR A 112 15.88 14.52 22.42
N ARG A 113 15.18 15.36 21.64
CA ARG A 113 14.88 16.75 21.98
C ARG A 113 14.18 16.88 23.32
N THR A 114 13.06 16.17 23.52
CA THR A 114 12.32 16.25 24.80
C THR A 114 13.14 15.72 25.98
N HIS A 115 14.02 14.75 25.75
CA HIS A 115 14.94 14.25 26.76
C HIS A 115 15.97 15.31 27.17
N ILE A 116 16.58 15.99 26.19
CA ILE A 116 17.52 17.10 26.42
C ILE A 116 16.82 18.26 27.13
N GLU A 117 15.64 18.66 26.67
CA GLU A 117 14.83 19.70 27.30
C GLU A 117 14.56 19.37 28.77
N LEU A 118 14.19 18.12 29.11
CA LEU A 118 14.01 17.72 30.51
C LEU A 118 15.29 17.82 31.33
N ASN A 119 16.43 17.43 30.76
CA ASN A 119 17.73 17.53 31.42
C ASN A 119 18.16 18.98 31.63
N GLU A 120 17.93 19.86 30.67
CA GLU A 120 18.22 21.30 30.78
C GLU A 120 17.29 21.97 31.79
N ILE A 121 15.98 21.75 31.67
CA ILE A 121 14.99 22.25 32.61
C ILE A 121 15.37 21.84 34.03
N SER A 122 15.87 20.62 34.25
CA SER A 122 16.28 20.15 35.58
C SER A 122 17.32 21.06 36.26
N LYS A 123 18.20 21.71 35.47
CA LYS A 123 19.28 22.60 35.94
C LYS A 123 18.81 24.02 36.29
N GLU A 124 17.67 24.46 35.75
CA GLU A 124 17.16 25.82 35.90
C GLU A 124 16.45 26.07 37.25
N LYS A 125 16.50 27.31 37.77
CA LYS A 125 16.01 27.68 39.12
C LYS A 125 14.80 28.63 39.16
N TYR A 126 14.06 28.83 38.06
CA TYR A 126 12.90 29.74 38.04
C TYR A 126 11.56 29.08 38.40
N PRO A 127 10.57 29.82 38.93
CA PRO A 127 9.29 29.28 39.40
C PRO A 127 8.35 28.79 38.28
N GLY A 128 8.36 29.41 37.09
CA GLY A 128 7.58 29.00 35.91
C GLY A 128 7.93 27.61 35.35
N LYS A 129 9.05 27.02 35.79
CA LYS A 129 9.57 25.72 35.38
C LYS A 129 8.58 24.59 35.62
N ARG A 130 7.76 24.67 36.66
CA ARG A 130 6.82 23.59 37.02
C ARG A 130 5.79 23.33 35.92
N VAL A 131 5.24 24.40 35.34
CA VAL A 131 4.22 24.29 34.29
C VAL A 131 4.83 23.74 33.01
N TRP A 132 5.97 24.30 32.57
CA TRP A 132 6.66 23.83 31.38
C TRP A 132 7.19 22.39 31.54
N SER A 133 7.80 22.07 32.68
CA SER A 133 8.30 20.72 32.99
C SER A 133 7.20 19.67 32.98
N THR A 134 6.00 19.99 33.49
CA THR A 134 4.87 19.03 33.47
C THR A 134 4.37 18.78 32.05
N TYR A 135 4.30 19.81 31.20
CA TYR A 135 3.97 19.68 29.78
C TYR A 135 4.99 18.81 29.04
N VAL A 136 6.29 19.13 29.12
CA VAL A 136 7.36 18.38 28.44
C VAL A 136 7.45 16.94 28.98
N LYS A 137 7.28 16.72 30.29
CA LYS A 137 7.23 15.37 30.88
C LYS A 137 6.08 14.54 30.32
N LYS A 138 4.91 15.15 30.08
CA LYS A 138 3.77 14.45 29.49
C LYS A 138 4.07 14.04 28.05
N GLY A 139 4.57 14.98 27.23
CA GLY A 139 4.97 14.69 25.85
C GLY A 139 6.07 13.63 25.76
N HIS A 140 7.08 13.71 26.62
CA HIS A 140 8.16 12.71 26.67
C HIS A 140 7.66 11.33 27.08
N LYS A 141 6.69 11.22 28.00
CA LYS A 141 6.06 9.92 28.33
C LYS A 141 5.32 9.33 27.14
N GLU A 142 4.52 10.14 26.45
CA GLU A 142 3.78 9.70 25.26
C GLU A 142 4.72 9.23 24.14
N LEU A 143 5.81 9.99 23.89
CA LEU A 143 6.87 9.60 22.95
C LEU A 143 7.59 8.34 23.40
N LYS A 144 7.90 8.20 24.70
CA LYS A 144 8.53 7.00 25.25
C LYS A 144 7.66 5.75 25.08
N GLU A 145 6.36 5.87 25.26
CA GLU A 145 5.43 4.75 25.03
C GLU A 145 5.35 4.36 23.56
N LYS A 146 5.36 5.34 22.65
CA LYS A 146 5.45 5.05 21.20
C LYS A 146 6.79 4.39 20.85
N TRP A 147 7.89 4.93 21.38
CA TRP A 147 9.25 4.45 21.13
C TRP A 147 9.46 3.03 21.65
N THR A 148 9.01 2.73 22.88
CA THR A 148 9.10 1.37 23.45
C THR A 148 8.28 0.36 22.66
N LYS A 149 7.10 0.74 22.15
CA LYS A 149 6.30 -0.11 21.25
C LYS A 149 7.02 -0.36 19.92
N PHE A 150 7.70 0.65 19.39
CA PHE A 150 8.51 0.53 18.19
C PHE A 150 9.73 -0.36 18.42
N GLU A 151 10.50 -0.10 19.47
CA GLU A 151 11.72 -0.82 19.85
C GLU A 151 11.47 -2.31 20.13
N THR A 152 10.35 -2.65 20.75
CA THR A 152 10.03 -4.05 21.07
C THR A 152 9.55 -4.85 19.86
N LYS A 153 8.83 -4.23 18.92
CA LYS A 153 8.20 -4.94 17.79
C LYS A 153 8.97 -4.78 16.48
N TRP A 154 9.41 -3.57 16.16
CA TRP A 154 9.91 -3.19 14.84
C TRP A 154 11.44 -3.26 14.75
N LYS A 155 12.19 -2.75 15.73
CA LYS A 155 13.67 -2.85 15.71
C LYS A 155 14.20 -4.27 15.49
N PRO A 156 13.77 -5.31 16.24
CA PRO A 156 14.27 -6.66 15.98
C PRO A 156 13.92 -7.19 14.58
N LEU A 157 12.78 -6.76 14.02
CA LEU A 157 12.32 -7.12 12.68
C LEU A 157 13.13 -6.39 11.59
N ILE A 158 13.46 -5.12 11.79
CA ILE A 158 14.32 -4.34 10.88
C ILE A 158 15.76 -4.88 10.93
N ASP A 159 16.27 -5.20 12.12
CA ASP A 159 17.61 -5.77 12.29
C ASP A 159 17.72 -7.19 11.73
N SER A 160 16.67 -8.02 11.82
CA SER A 160 16.64 -9.32 11.16
C SER A 160 16.57 -9.16 9.64
N TRP A 161 15.75 -8.23 9.14
CA TRP A 161 15.67 -7.92 7.71
C TRP A 161 17.00 -7.43 7.15
N ARG A 162 17.67 -6.45 7.78
CA ARG A 162 18.95 -5.89 7.31
C ARG A 162 20.07 -6.95 7.25
N ARG A 163 20.06 -7.91 8.20
CA ARG A 163 20.95 -9.08 8.16
C ARG A 163 20.63 -10.00 6.97
N SER A 164 19.35 -10.30 6.76
CA SER A 164 18.88 -11.12 5.63
C SER A 164 19.17 -10.45 4.26
N GLU A 165 19.05 -9.13 4.18
CA GLU A 165 19.31 -8.35 2.98
C GLU A 165 20.78 -8.45 2.57
N THR A 166 21.68 -8.30 3.54
CA THR A 166 23.12 -8.47 3.32
C THR A 166 23.42 -9.89 2.82
N GLY A 167 22.83 -10.92 3.42
CA GLY A 167 22.98 -12.31 2.97
C GLY A 167 22.47 -12.53 1.55
N SER A 168 21.29 -12.01 1.21
CA SER A 168 20.67 -12.23 -0.11
C SER A 168 21.36 -11.46 -1.22
N LYS A 169 21.92 -10.27 -0.96
CA LYS A 169 22.79 -9.56 -1.92
C LYS A 169 23.97 -10.42 -2.36
N HIS A 170 24.63 -11.10 -1.40
CA HIS A 170 25.72 -12.03 -1.72
C HIS A 170 25.23 -13.24 -2.54
N VAL A 171 24.06 -13.80 -2.21
CA VAL A 171 23.47 -14.92 -2.97
C VAL A 171 23.15 -14.51 -4.42
N ILE A 172 22.51 -13.36 -4.62
CA ILE A 172 22.16 -12.85 -5.96
C ILE A 172 23.44 -12.57 -6.77
N MET A 173 24.44 -11.95 -6.15
CA MET A 173 25.73 -11.68 -6.80
C MET A 173 26.42 -12.98 -7.25
N LEU A 174 26.45 -14.00 -6.38
CA LEU A 174 27.04 -15.30 -6.71
C LEU A 174 26.25 -16.03 -7.81
N GLU A 175 24.93 -15.92 -7.83
CA GLU A 175 24.10 -16.52 -8.87
C GLU A 175 24.30 -15.83 -10.23
N GLN A 176 24.45 -14.50 -10.26
CA GLN A 176 24.81 -13.76 -11.47
C GLN A 176 26.18 -14.19 -11.99
N VAL A 177 27.19 -14.28 -11.12
CA VAL A 177 28.52 -14.81 -11.47
C VAL A 177 28.39 -16.21 -12.03
N ARG A 178 27.60 -17.09 -11.40
CA ARG A 178 27.34 -18.45 -11.87
C ARG A 178 26.74 -18.47 -13.28
N GLN A 179 25.74 -17.64 -13.55
CA GLN A 179 25.09 -17.55 -14.86
C GLN A 179 26.05 -17.07 -15.94
N VAL A 180 26.83 -16.03 -15.66
CA VAL A 180 27.85 -15.48 -16.57
C VAL A 180 28.90 -16.56 -16.88
N CYS A 181 29.41 -17.27 -15.87
CA CYS A 181 30.36 -18.35 -16.10
C CYS A 181 29.75 -19.48 -16.96
N VAL A 182 28.49 -19.86 -16.72
CA VAL A 182 27.78 -20.86 -17.54
C VAL A 182 27.60 -20.39 -18.99
N SER A 183 27.25 -19.12 -19.23
CA SER A 183 27.11 -18.58 -20.59
C SER A 183 28.43 -18.56 -21.34
N TYR A 184 29.53 -18.14 -20.67
CA TYR A 184 30.87 -18.19 -21.26
C TYR A 184 31.29 -19.62 -21.61
N MET A 185 31.00 -20.61 -20.75
CA MET A 185 31.29 -22.02 -21.04
C MET A 185 30.50 -22.55 -22.24
N LYS A 186 29.22 -22.18 -22.38
CA LYS A 186 28.40 -22.57 -23.54
C LYS A 186 28.96 -22.00 -24.85
N GLN A 187 29.42 -20.75 -24.83
CA GLN A 187 30.01 -20.08 -25.99
C GLN A 187 31.36 -20.68 -26.39
N LEU A 188 32.19 -21.04 -25.41
CA LEU A 188 33.55 -21.50 -25.67
C LEU A 188 33.64 -22.93 -26.22
N GLN A 189 32.58 -23.76 -26.19
CA GLN A 189 32.61 -25.20 -26.57
C GLN A 189 33.74 -26.03 -25.92
N ILE A 190 34.53 -25.47 -25.01
CA ILE A 190 35.69 -26.09 -24.35
C ILE A 190 35.23 -26.59 -22.97
N ALA A 191 34.30 -27.54 -22.97
CA ALA A 191 33.74 -28.12 -21.76
C ALA A 191 34.54 -29.34 -21.27
N LYS A 192 35.88 -29.26 -21.16
CA LYS A 192 36.65 -30.40 -20.59
C LYS A 192 37.81 -30.07 -19.64
N LYS A 193 38.23 -28.81 -19.44
CA LYS A 193 39.41 -28.55 -18.57
C LYS A 193 39.33 -27.35 -17.62
N MET A 194 38.32 -26.48 -17.70
CA MET A 194 38.12 -25.46 -16.65
C MET A 194 37.48 -26.12 -15.44
N ASP A 195 38.14 -25.95 -14.29
CA ASP A 195 38.02 -26.79 -13.10
C ASP A 195 36.58 -26.98 -12.62
N HIS A 196 36.08 -28.19 -12.81
CA HIS A 196 34.86 -28.71 -12.18
C HIS A 196 34.87 -28.47 -10.66
N LEU A 197 36.06 -28.31 -10.07
CA LEU A 197 36.30 -28.00 -8.66
C LEU A 197 35.79 -26.60 -8.26
N VAL A 198 36.08 -25.57 -9.05
CA VAL A 198 35.66 -24.18 -8.75
C VAL A 198 34.14 -24.07 -8.84
N PHE A 199 33.53 -24.71 -9.84
CA PHE A 199 32.06 -24.78 -9.94
C PHE A 199 31.42 -25.58 -8.82
N GLN A 200 32.02 -26.71 -8.42
CA GLN A 200 31.54 -27.46 -7.26
C GLN A 200 31.65 -26.63 -5.98
N GLN A 201 32.72 -25.87 -5.82
CA GLN A 201 32.90 -24.96 -4.67
C GLN A 201 31.89 -23.82 -4.70
N LEU A 202 31.70 -23.14 -5.83
CA LEU A 202 30.70 -22.10 -6.00
C LEU A 202 29.29 -22.63 -5.76
N TYR A 203 28.96 -23.81 -6.29
CA TYR A 203 27.66 -24.44 -6.07
C TYR A 203 27.45 -24.81 -4.60
N LYS A 204 28.47 -25.38 -3.93
CA LYS A 204 28.43 -25.64 -2.48
C LYS A 204 28.24 -24.34 -1.69
N LEU A 205 28.93 -23.26 -2.07
CA LEU A 205 28.83 -21.98 -1.38
C LEU A 205 27.44 -21.35 -1.56
N VAL A 206 26.91 -21.33 -2.78
CA VAL A 206 25.55 -20.84 -3.09
C VAL A 206 24.49 -21.67 -2.35
N THR A 207 24.62 -22.99 -2.34
CA THR A 207 23.67 -23.86 -1.63
C THR A 207 23.72 -23.68 -0.11
N GLN A 208 24.91 -23.54 0.48
CA GLN A 208 25.08 -23.25 1.90
C GLN A 208 24.49 -21.88 2.27
N LEU A 209 24.75 -20.84 1.48
CA LEU A 209 24.20 -19.51 1.72
C LEU A 209 22.69 -19.47 1.52
N CYS A 210 22.14 -20.18 0.54
CA CYS A 210 20.69 -20.34 0.36
C CYS A 210 20.02 -21.06 1.54
N LEU A 211 20.69 -22.08 2.11
CA LEU A 211 20.17 -22.80 3.28
C LEU A 211 20.21 -21.92 4.54
N ALA A 212 21.29 -21.19 4.76
CA ALA A 212 21.41 -20.21 5.85
C ALA A 212 20.38 -19.09 5.72
N ALA A 213 20.17 -18.58 4.50
CA ALA A 213 19.15 -17.58 4.21
C ALA A 213 17.73 -18.10 4.50
N LYS A 214 17.45 -19.39 4.29
CA LYS A 214 16.13 -20.01 4.60
C LYS A 214 15.89 -20.20 6.09
N THR A 215 16.92 -20.48 6.89
CA THR A 215 16.77 -20.68 8.35
C THR A 215 16.46 -19.40 9.11
N ASP A 216 16.89 -18.25 8.58
CA ASP A 216 16.67 -16.93 9.18
C ASP A 216 15.29 -16.32 8.87
N GLN A 217 14.48 -16.95 8.01
CA GLN A 217 13.19 -16.42 7.53
C GLN A 217 12.05 -16.40 8.56
N LYS A 218 12.30 -16.74 9.84
CA LYS A 218 11.23 -16.87 10.84
C LYS A 218 10.54 -15.55 11.20
N GLN A 219 11.13 -14.40 10.89
CA GLN A 219 10.55 -13.07 11.07
C GLN A 219 10.93 -12.18 9.87
N LEU A 220 10.14 -12.28 8.80
CA LEU A 220 10.25 -11.42 7.63
C LEU A 220 9.13 -10.38 7.62
N LEU A 221 9.43 -9.21 7.09
CA LEU A 221 8.44 -8.20 6.76
C LEU A 221 7.47 -8.74 5.71
N ILE A 222 6.17 -8.45 5.88
CA ILE A 222 5.10 -9.01 5.05
C ILE A 222 4.50 -7.90 4.20
N VAL A 223 4.48 -8.11 2.88
CA VAL A 223 3.73 -7.27 1.95
C VAL A 223 2.26 -7.66 2.01
N THR A 224 1.43 -6.73 2.48
CA THR A 224 -0.02 -6.92 2.61
C THR A 224 -0.75 -6.51 1.34
N PRO A 225 -1.95 -7.06 1.05
CA PRO A 225 -2.74 -6.67 -0.13
C PRO A 225 -3.05 -5.18 -0.20
N PHE A 226 -3.24 -4.53 0.96
CA PHE A 226 -3.54 -3.10 1.02
C PHE A 226 -2.39 -2.23 0.53
N MET A 227 -1.14 -2.69 0.70
CA MET A 227 0.05 -1.98 0.22
C MET A 227 0.14 -1.98 -1.30
N VAL A 228 -0.30 -3.05 -1.96
CA VAL A 228 -0.39 -3.12 -3.43
C VAL A 228 -1.38 -2.09 -3.97
N VAL A 229 -2.52 -1.93 -3.28
CA VAL A 229 -3.52 -0.93 -3.66
C VAL A 229 -3.00 0.49 -3.40
N ARG A 230 -2.38 0.71 -2.24
CA ARG A 230 -1.83 2.01 -1.84
C ARG A 230 -0.71 2.47 -2.77
N SER A 231 0.25 1.61 -3.08
CA SER A 231 1.40 1.94 -3.94
C SER A 231 0.96 2.38 -5.34
N PHE A 232 -0.17 1.86 -5.79
CA PHE A 232 -0.73 2.18 -7.09
C PHE A 232 -1.64 3.41 -7.08
N THR A 233 -2.59 3.47 -6.14
CA THR A 233 -3.64 4.49 -6.13
C THR A 233 -3.29 5.72 -5.30
N GLY A 234 -2.29 5.63 -4.43
CA GLY A 234 -2.02 6.62 -3.39
C GLY A 234 -3.07 6.66 -2.27
N ILE A 235 -4.09 5.79 -2.33
CA ILE A 235 -5.14 5.75 -1.31
C ILE A 235 -4.57 5.15 -0.02
N PRO A 236 -4.65 5.85 1.13
CA PRO A 236 -4.12 5.35 2.37
C PRO A 236 -4.85 4.08 2.82
N THR A 237 -4.12 3.21 3.53
CA THR A 237 -4.64 1.92 4.00
C THR A 237 -5.82 2.07 4.97
N SER A 238 -5.94 3.21 5.67
CA SER A 238 -7.08 3.49 6.55
C SER A 238 -8.41 3.51 5.81
N TRP A 239 -8.43 3.92 4.54
CA TRP A 239 -9.65 3.96 3.71
C TRP A 239 -10.07 2.59 3.21
N LEU A 240 -9.11 1.67 3.10
CA LEU A 240 -9.35 0.31 2.62
C LEU A 240 -9.89 -0.61 3.73
N LEU A 241 -9.71 -0.22 4.99
CA LEU A 241 -10.27 -0.94 6.13
C LEU A 241 -11.80 -0.76 6.18
N PRO A 242 -12.56 -1.81 6.53
CA PRO A 242 -14.00 -1.70 6.64
C PRO A 242 -14.38 -0.65 7.70
N VAL A 243 -15.24 0.29 7.29
CA VAL A 243 -15.82 1.28 8.20
C VAL A 243 -16.80 0.56 9.13
N THR A 244 -16.51 0.53 10.42
CA THR A 244 -17.39 -0.09 11.42
C THR A 244 -18.25 0.95 12.14
N LYS A 245 -19.50 0.60 12.44
CA LYS A 245 -20.46 1.41 13.24
C LYS A 245 -19.83 2.14 14.44
N PRO A 246 -19.07 1.47 15.34
CA PRO A 246 -18.51 2.12 16.53
C PRO A 246 -17.47 3.19 16.23
N LYS A 247 -16.78 3.13 15.07
CA LYS A 247 -15.81 4.16 14.67
C LYS A 247 -16.50 5.40 14.10
N LEU A 248 -17.67 5.23 13.48
CA LEU A 248 -18.32 6.27 12.67
C LEU A 248 -19.19 7.25 13.49
N PHE A 249 -20.09 6.73 14.34
CA PHE A 249 -21.07 7.55 15.07
C PHE A 249 -20.51 8.60 16.05
N PRO A 250 -19.56 8.27 16.95
CA PRO A 250 -19.13 9.22 18.00
C PRO A 250 -18.33 10.42 17.47
N ARG A 251 -17.75 10.30 16.28
CA ARG A 251 -17.02 11.40 15.63
C ARG A 251 -17.96 12.34 14.87
N PHE A 252 -19.03 11.83 14.24
CA PHE A 252 -20.09 12.63 13.61
C PHE A 252 -20.78 13.58 14.59
N THR A 253 -21.14 13.08 15.78
CA THR A 253 -21.86 13.85 16.81
C THR A 253 -21.03 14.96 17.45
N ARG A 254 -19.70 14.83 17.51
CA ARG A 254 -18.81 15.88 18.03
C ARG A 254 -18.76 17.12 17.14
N ARG A 255 -18.97 16.97 15.84
CA ARG A 255 -18.75 18.04 14.86
C ARG A 255 -20.03 18.64 14.30
N VAL A 256 -21.06 17.83 14.13
CA VAL A 256 -22.38 18.27 13.68
C VAL A 256 -23.34 18.11 14.84
N VAL A 257 -23.83 19.23 15.37
CA VAL A 257 -24.86 19.23 16.42
C VAL A 257 -26.23 19.08 15.77
N GLY A 258 -27.03 18.10 16.22
CA GLY A 258 -28.33 17.76 15.66
C GLY A 258 -28.27 16.99 14.32
N GLN A 259 -29.35 17.02 13.54
CA GLN A 259 -29.47 16.31 12.25
C GLN A 259 -29.29 14.78 12.34
N GLU A 260 -29.82 14.17 13.41
CA GLU A 260 -29.66 12.74 13.68
C GLU A 260 -30.19 11.85 12.55
N LEU A 261 -31.29 12.24 11.90
CA LEU A 261 -31.83 11.53 10.74
C LEU A 261 -30.85 11.49 9.56
N ALA A 262 -30.19 12.61 9.26
CA ALA A 262 -29.21 12.68 8.17
C ALA A 262 -27.96 11.86 8.51
N LYS A 263 -27.46 11.93 9.74
CA LYS A 263 -26.35 11.09 10.22
C LYS A 263 -26.70 9.61 10.12
N PHE A 264 -27.89 9.22 10.56
CA PHE A 264 -28.34 7.83 10.51
C PHE A 264 -28.48 7.33 9.07
N ALA A 265 -29.07 8.12 8.17
CA ALA A 265 -29.20 7.76 6.76
C ALA A 265 -27.84 7.59 6.06
N VAL A 266 -26.88 8.48 6.31
CA VAL A 266 -25.53 8.39 5.72
C VAL A 266 -24.77 7.19 6.27
N THR A 267 -24.78 7.00 7.59
CA THR A 267 -24.07 5.87 8.21
C THR A 267 -24.65 4.53 7.76
N THR A 268 -25.97 4.37 7.72
CA THR A 268 -26.62 3.15 7.24
C THR A 268 -26.29 2.85 5.77
N ALA A 269 -26.29 3.86 4.89
CA ALA A 269 -25.92 3.69 3.50
C ALA A 269 -24.44 3.30 3.32
N LEU A 270 -23.52 3.91 4.07
CA LEU A 270 -22.09 3.56 4.03
C LEU A 270 -21.82 2.13 4.52
N LEU A 271 -22.56 1.67 5.53
CA LEU A 271 -22.43 0.33 6.09
C LEU A 271 -23.06 -0.75 5.21
N ASN A 272 -24.19 -0.42 4.56
CA ASN A 272 -24.89 -1.31 3.63
C ASN A 272 -24.29 -1.28 2.21
N ARG A 273 -23.16 -0.60 2.03
CA ARG A 273 -22.48 -0.49 0.74
C ARG A 273 -22.10 -1.89 0.24
N ARG A 274 -22.63 -2.26 -0.93
CA ARG A 274 -22.07 -3.38 -1.71
C ARG A 274 -20.74 -2.93 -2.29
N LYS A 275 -19.70 -3.75 -2.13
CA LYS A 275 -18.37 -3.50 -2.71
C LYS A 275 -18.46 -3.65 -4.24
N SER A 276 -18.93 -2.61 -4.91
CA SER A 276 -18.81 -2.47 -6.35
C SER A 276 -17.82 -1.35 -6.67
N ILE A 277 -16.90 -1.64 -7.59
CA ILE A 277 -15.84 -0.72 -8.02
C ILE A 277 -16.40 0.41 -8.89
N THR A 278 -17.54 0.17 -9.56
CA THR A 278 -18.13 1.07 -10.56
C THR A 278 -19.17 2.03 -9.97
N SER A 279 -19.80 1.67 -8.85
CA SER A 279 -20.81 2.51 -8.21
C SER A 279 -20.22 3.39 -7.10
N PRO A 280 -20.67 4.65 -6.95
CA PRO A 280 -20.25 5.50 -5.84
C PRO A 280 -20.60 4.85 -4.50
N CYS A 281 -19.84 5.18 -3.46
CA CYS A 281 -20.04 4.65 -2.10
C CYS A 281 -21.45 4.89 -1.55
N GLY A 282 -22.06 6.00 -1.98
CA GLY A 282 -23.44 6.39 -1.70
C GLY A 282 -23.72 7.72 -2.39
N SER A 283 -24.96 7.92 -2.82
CA SER A 283 -25.46 9.19 -3.33
C SER A 283 -26.50 9.73 -2.36
N PHE A 284 -26.34 11.00 -1.97
CA PHE A 284 -27.20 11.63 -0.97
C PHE A 284 -27.71 12.96 -1.50
N LEU A 285 -29.01 13.21 -1.35
CA LEU A 285 -29.63 14.50 -1.62
C LEU A 285 -30.00 15.19 -0.30
N PHE A 286 -29.32 16.29 -0.03
CA PHE A 286 -29.42 17.05 1.21
C PHE A 286 -30.34 18.27 1.06
N LEU A 287 -31.61 18.12 1.43
CA LEU A 287 -32.61 19.19 1.42
C LEU A 287 -32.64 19.91 2.76
N TYR A 288 -32.18 21.16 2.79
CA TYR A 288 -32.17 22.02 3.97
C TYR A 288 -32.56 23.46 3.60
N HIS A 289 -32.86 24.26 4.61
CA HIS A 289 -32.93 25.71 4.47
C HIS A 289 -31.50 26.32 4.37
N PRO A 290 -31.32 27.50 3.75
CA PRO A 290 -30.04 28.21 3.78
C PRO A 290 -29.55 28.43 5.23
N GLY A 291 -28.24 28.31 5.47
CA GLY A 291 -27.65 28.53 6.80
C GLY A 291 -27.65 27.32 7.75
N CYS A 292 -28.38 26.24 7.46
CA CYS A 292 -28.46 25.04 8.32
C CYS A 292 -27.19 24.14 8.32
N GLY A 293 -26.05 24.62 7.82
CA GLY A 293 -24.77 23.91 7.93
C GLY A 293 -24.59 22.69 7.02
N ARG A 294 -25.24 22.65 5.83
CA ARG A 294 -25.09 21.55 4.85
C ARG A 294 -23.63 21.21 4.55
N THR A 295 -22.82 22.23 4.32
CA THR A 295 -21.39 22.09 4.03
C THR A 295 -20.61 21.55 5.22
N LYS A 296 -21.02 21.87 6.46
CA LYS A 296 -20.39 21.31 7.67
C LYS A 296 -20.68 19.81 7.79
N LEU A 297 -21.88 19.36 7.43
CA LEU A 297 -22.21 17.94 7.37
C LEU A 297 -21.37 17.24 6.29
N ALA A 298 -21.29 17.79 5.08
CA ALA A 298 -20.45 17.24 4.01
C ALA A 298 -18.97 17.12 4.41
N LYS A 299 -18.39 18.17 5.03
CA LYS A 299 -17.02 18.14 5.55
C LYS A 299 -16.82 17.13 6.68
N ALA A 300 -17.83 16.94 7.52
CA ALA A 300 -17.80 15.91 8.56
C ALA A 300 -17.80 14.51 7.93
N ILE A 301 -18.61 14.27 6.88
CA ILE A 301 -18.61 13.01 6.14
C ILE A 301 -17.25 12.75 5.50
N ALA A 302 -16.67 13.75 4.83
CA ALA A 302 -15.36 13.62 4.20
C ALA A 302 -14.28 13.22 5.22
N GLU A 303 -14.19 13.92 6.35
CA GLU A 303 -13.25 13.60 7.42
C GLU A 303 -13.51 12.21 8.04
N GLN A 304 -14.75 11.73 8.06
CA GLN A 304 -15.06 10.41 8.62
C GLN A 304 -14.71 9.25 7.68
N VAL A 305 -14.90 9.45 6.37
CA VAL A 305 -14.68 8.39 5.37
C VAL A 305 -13.25 8.40 4.87
N PHE A 306 -12.67 9.59 4.71
CA PHE A 306 -11.38 9.82 4.08
C PHE A 306 -10.31 10.34 5.05
N ASP A 307 -10.59 10.42 6.35
CA ASP A 307 -9.68 11.00 7.37
C ASP A 307 -9.20 12.43 7.05
N ASP A 308 -9.76 13.08 6.02
CA ASP A 308 -9.36 14.39 5.50
C ASP A 308 -10.60 15.19 5.05
N LYS A 309 -10.64 16.47 5.43
CA LYS A 309 -11.72 17.41 5.08
C LYS A 309 -11.52 18.01 3.70
N ASP A 310 -10.27 18.14 3.27
CA ASP A 310 -9.89 18.87 2.07
C ASP A 310 -10.09 18.02 0.82
N MET A 311 -10.31 16.71 1.01
CA MET A 311 -10.81 15.78 -0.01
C MET A 311 -12.24 16.10 -0.49
N LEU A 312 -12.96 17.04 0.13
CA LEU A 312 -14.27 17.47 -0.34
C LEU A 312 -14.14 18.43 -1.54
N THR A 313 -14.45 17.94 -2.74
CA THR A 313 -14.59 18.80 -3.92
C THR A 313 -15.98 19.46 -3.93
N GLU A 314 -16.00 20.80 -3.82
CA GLU A 314 -17.23 21.59 -3.82
C GLU A 314 -17.49 22.17 -5.22
N PHE A 315 -18.63 21.84 -5.82
CA PHE A 315 -19.09 22.45 -7.08
C PHE A 315 -20.27 23.37 -6.82
N ASP A 316 -20.10 24.66 -7.10
CA ASP A 316 -21.16 25.65 -7.00
C ASP A 316 -21.98 25.69 -8.29
N MET A 317 -23.03 24.87 -8.35
CA MET A 317 -23.92 24.77 -9.51
C MET A 317 -24.62 26.08 -9.87
N SER A 318 -24.71 27.06 -8.95
CA SER A 318 -25.31 28.36 -9.26
C SER A 318 -24.51 29.17 -10.30
N LYS A 319 -23.21 28.86 -10.43
CA LYS A 319 -22.30 29.49 -11.40
C LYS A 319 -22.30 28.81 -12.77
N TYR A 320 -22.87 27.62 -12.89
CA TYR A 320 -22.88 26.82 -14.11
C TYR A 320 -24.29 26.78 -14.72
N ASN A 321 -24.69 27.89 -15.35
CA ASN A 321 -26.01 28.04 -15.96
C ASN A 321 -25.92 28.00 -17.50
N GLY A 322 -26.68 27.11 -18.14
CA GLY A 322 -26.74 26.99 -19.60
C GLY A 322 -25.87 25.87 -20.18
N SER A 323 -26.00 25.62 -21.48
CA SER A 323 -25.37 24.48 -22.16
C SER A 323 -23.87 24.62 -22.35
N GLU A 324 -23.34 25.85 -22.44
CA GLU A 324 -21.93 26.13 -22.72
C GLU A 324 -21.00 25.70 -21.56
N PHE A 325 -21.49 25.77 -20.33
CA PHE A 325 -20.76 25.32 -19.14
C PHE A 325 -20.63 23.79 -19.03
N ARG A 326 -21.44 23.04 -19.77
CA ARG A 326 -21.35 21.57 -19.82
C ARG A 326 -19.98 21.13 -20.28
N GLU A 327 -19.40 21.81 -21.27
CA GLU A 327 -18.08 21.50 -21.82
C GLU A 327 -16.94 21.78 -20.82
N GLN A 328 -17.12 22.76 -19.93
CA GLN A 328 -16.16 23.03 -18.85
C GLN A 328 -16.17 21.92 -17.78
N LEU A 329 -17.36 21.38 -17.46
CA LEU A 329 -17.52 20.31 -16.47
C LEU A 329 -17.12 18.93 -17.00
N THR A 330 -17.50 18.60 -18.25
CA THR A 330 -17.16 17.30 -18.86
C THR A 330 -15.77 17.27 -19.49
N GLY A 331 -15.14 18.44 -19.65
CA GLY A 331 -14.01 18.64 -20.54
C GLY A 331 -14.43 18.61 -22.01
N VAL A 332 -13.57 19.14 -22.88
CA VAL A 332 -13.75 19.04 -24.33
C VAL A 332 -13.45 17.59 -24.72
N VAL A 333 -14.49 16.86 -25.11
CA VAL A 333 -14.32 15.55 -25.77
C VAL A 333 -13.65 15.85 -27.11
N LYS A 334 -12.33 15.74 -27.18
CA LYS A 334 -11.62 15.66 -28.46
C LYS A 334 -12.17 14.40 -29.15
N LYS A 335 -13.16 14.57 -30.02
CA LYS A 335 -13.47 13.56 -31.05
C LYS A 335 -12.14 13.32 -31.74
N ARG A 336 -11.51 12.17 -31.48
CA ARG A 336 -10.36 11.76 -32.29
C ARG A 336 -10.85 11.83 -33.74
N PRO A 337 -10.16 12.52 -34.65
CA PRO A 337 -10.52 12.44 -36.05
C PRO A 337 -10.55 10.96 -36.37
N PHE A 338 -11.70 10.48 -36.81
CA PHE A 338 -11.87 9.15 -37.34
C PHE A 338 -10.99 9.14 -38.60
N TRP A 339 -9.70 8.81 -38.44
CA TRP A 339 -8.87 8.44 -39.57
C TRP A 339 -9.47 7.12 -40.03
N GLY A 340 -10.44 7.25 -40.93
CA GLY A 340 -10.90 6.14 -41.74
C GLY A 340 -9.66 5.48 -42.34
N CYS A 341 -9.73 4.16 -42.37
CA CYS A 341 -8.90 3.32 -43.22
C CYS A 341 -8.56 4.04 -44.52
N LEU A 342 -7.35 4.59 -44.60
CA LEU A 342 -6.69 4.84 -45.87
C LEU A 342 -6.02 3.52 -46.21
N ALA A 343 -6.68 2.85 -47.15
CA ALA A 343 -6.30 1.75 -48.03
C ALA A 343 -4.87 1.18 -47.92
#